data_AF-A0A368BM36-F1
#
_entry.id   AF-A0A368BM36-F1
#
_cell.length_a   1.000
_cell.length_b   1.000
_cell.length_c   1.000
_cell.angle_alpha   90.00
_cell.angle_beta   90.00
_cell.angle_gamma   90.00
#
_symmetry.space_group_name_H-M   'P 1'
#
loop_
_entity.id
_entity.type
_entity.pdbx_description
1 polymer ?
#
loop_
_entity_poly.entity_id
_entity_poly.type
_entity_poly.pdbx_seq_one_letter_code
_entity_poly.pdbx_strand_id
1 'polypeptide(L)'
;MILQEQSKLLSYLGLLPFIFSCILIWIIPSLAIYILIGFIAYSLLIYIFLTGSWWGFAYSSGNSLYIPILLFFSPFLIFLPFVYIEQFIKDNLNLLQNYNLILSSLVALVCSYEIGHLYELRKIKLKSEYINLRFQLTFSVRICHLLMIAFIFM
;
A
#
# COMPACT_ATOMS: atom_id res chain seq x y z
N MET A 1 -14.46 -17.97 -18.21
CA MET A 1 -13.51 -18.72 -17.36
C MET A 1 -12.08 -18.23 -17.58
N ILE A 2 -11.56 -18.24 -18.83
CA ILE A 2 -10.20 -17.79 -19.17
C ILE A 2 -9.86 -16.36 -18.69
N LEU A 3 -10.74 -15.37 -18.94
CA LEU A 3 -10.51 -13.97 -18.52
C LEU A 3 -10.43 -13.79 -17.00
N GLN A 4 -11.16 -14.61 -16.24
CA GLN A 4 -11.18 -14.56 -14.77
C GLN A 4 -9.89 -15.14 -14.19
N GLU A 5 -9.35 -16.20 -14.81
CA GLU A 5 -8.05 -16.78 -14.45
C GLU A 5 -6.89 -15.86 -14.81
N GLN A 6 -6.94 -15.21 -15.98
CA GLN A 6 -5.95 -14.21 -16.37
C GLN A 6 -5.93 -13.02 -15.41
N SER A 7 -7.11 -12.53 -15.00
CA SER A 7 -7.21 -11.45 -14.00
C SER A 7 -6.65 -11.84 -12.64
N LYS A 8 -6.93 -13.07 -12.16
CA LYS A 8 -6.34 -13.61 -10.92
C LYS A 8 -4.81 -13.70 -11.03
N LEU A 9 -4.30 -14.27 -12.12
CA LEU A 9 -2.86 -14.39 -12.36
C LEU A 9 -2.18 -13.02 -12.35
N LEU A 10 -2.72 -12.05 -13.10
CA LEU A 10 -2.18 -10.69 -13.15
C LEU A 10 -2.16 -10.03 -11.77
N SER A 11 -3.20 -10.27 -10.96
CA SER A 11 -3.28 -9.75 -9.60
C SER A 11 -2.17 -10.29 -8.70
N TYR A 12 -1.86 -11.59 -8.78
CA TYR A 12 -0.75 -12.18 -8.02
C TYR A 12 0.62 -11.77 -8.58
N LEU A 13 0.76 -11.59 -9.89
CA LEU A 13 2.00 -11.05 -10.47
C LEU A 13 2.29 -9.64 -9.96
N GLY A 14 1.24 -8.84 -9.71
CA GLY A 14 1.36 -7.53 -9.05
C GLY A 14 1.91 -7.58 -7.63
N LEU A 15 1.90 -8.74 -6.95
CA LEU A 15 2.53 -8.90 -5.63
C LEU A 15 4.04 -9.14 -5.72
N LEU A 16 4.55 -9.62 -6.86
CA LEU A 16 5.95 -10.03 -6.98
C LEU A 16 6.93 -8.92 -6.58
N PRO A 17 6.77 -7.64 -7.02
CA PRO A 17 7.72 -6.60 -6.63
C PRO A 17 7.72 -6.30 -5.13
N PHE A 18 6.58 -6.45 -4.44
CA PHE A 18 6.53 -6.34 -2.98
C PHE A 18 7.34 -7.45 -2.31
N ILE A 19 7.08 -8.71 -2.69
CA ILE A 19 7.73 -9.89 -2.12
C ILE A 19 9.24 -9.86 -2.38
N PHE A 20 9.64 -9.57 -3.62
CA PHE A 20 11.06 -9.49 -3.99
C PHE A 20 11.77 -8.37 -3.26
N SER A 21 11.16 -7.18 -3.12
CA SER A 21 11.77 -6.10 -2.35
C SER A 21 11.97 -6.52 -0.90
N CYS A 22 10.97 -7.17 -0.29
CA CYS A 22 11.10 -7.69 1.07
C CYS A 22 12.25 -8.71 1.16
N ILE A 23 12.43 -9.61 0.20
CA ILE A 23 13.55 -10.55 0.24
C ILE A 23 14.90 -9.82 0.06
N LEU A 24 14.98 -8.92 -0.93
CA LEU A 24 16.21 -8.24 -1.30
C LEU A 24 16.75 -7.34 -0.18
N ILE A 25 15.88 -6.67 0.59
CA ILE A 25 16.34 -5.75 1.65
C ILE A 25 17.11 -6.49 2.75
N TRP A 26 16.76 -7.75 3.04
CA TRP A 26 17.48 -8.58 4.02
C TRP A 26 18.73 -9.24 3.45
N ILE A 27 18.75 -9.56 2.15
CA ILE A 27 19.91 -10.18 1.50
C ILE A 27 21.01 -9.14 1.21
N ILE A 28 20.62 -7.92 0.81
CA ILE A 28 21.54 -6.87 0.38
C ILE A 28 21.25 -5.56 1.14
N PRO A 29 21.51 -5.48 2.46
CA PRO A 29 21.21 -4.30 3.27
C PRO A 29 21.94 -3.03 2.81
N SER A 30 23.09 -3.18 2.13
CA SER A 30 23.84 -2.05 1.56
C SER A 30 23.04 -1.25 0.51
N LEU A 31 22.00 -1.84 -0.08
CA LEU A 31 21.09 -1.19 -1.02
C LEU A 31 19.73 -0.82 -0.40
N ALA A 32 19.59 -0.91 0.93
CA ALA A 32 18.30 -0.79 1.60
C ALA A 32 17.54 0.49 1.24
N ILE A 33 18.20 1.66 1.22
CA ILE A 33 17.52 2.92 0.85
C ILE A 33 16.90 2.86 -0.56
N TYR A 34 17.60 2.29 -1.54
CA TYR A 34 17.09 2.17 -2.91
C TYR A 34 15.94 1.17 -2.99
N ILE A 35 16.03 0.07 -2.24
CA ILE A 35 14.98 -0.94 -2.17
C ILE A 35 13.73 -0.36 -1.51
N LEU A 36 13.87 0.40 -0.42
CA LEU A 36 12.78 1.09 0.27
C LEU A 36 12.09 2.12 -0.63
N ILE A 37 12.88 2.95 -1.33
CA ILE A 37 12.34 3.91 -2.29
C ILE A 37 11.59 3.20 -3.43
N GLY A 38 12.18 2.15 -4.00
CA GLY A 38 11.55 1.35 -5.05
C GLY A 38 10.25 0.69 -4.58
N PHE A 39 10.24 0.15 -3.37
CA PHE A 39 9.06 -0.42 -2.73
C PHE A 39 7.96 0.62 -2.53
N ILE A 40 8.29 1.79 -1.98
CA ILE A 40 7.33 2.89 -1.78
C ILE A 40 6.76 3.36 -3.12
N ALA A 41 7.62 3.56 -4.13
CA ALA A 41 7.19 4.00 -5.46
C ALA A 41 6.23 2.98 -6.10
N TYR A 42 6.59 1.69 -6.06
CA TYR A 42 5.72 0.63 -6.58
C TYR A 42 4.40 0.53 -5.81
N SER A 43 4.47 0.62 -4.48
CA SER A 43 3.30 0.61 -3.61
C SER A 43 2.34 1.76 -3.93
N LEU A 44 2.87 2.96 -4.17
CA LEU A 44 2.09 4.12 -4.58
C LEU A 44 1.46 3.92 -5.96
N LEU A 45 2.19 3.36 -6.94
CA LEU A 45 1.64 3.07 -8.27
C LEU A 45 0.46 2.10 -8.21
N ILE A 46 0.58 1.03 -7.44
CA ILE A 46 -0.52 0.07 -7.23
C ILE A 46 -1.70 0.75 -6.53
N TYR A 47 -1.45 1.64 -5.58
CA TYR A 47 -2.50 2.38 -4.90
C TYR A 47 -3.23 3.37 -5.82
N ILE A 48 -2.49 4.07 -6.69
CA ILE A 48 -3.05 4.96 -7.72
C ILE A 48 -3.90 4.16 -8.71
N PHE A 49 -3.39 3.02 -9.19
CA PHE A 49 -4.14 2.14 -10.07
C PHE A 49 -5.46 1.69 -9.42
N LEU A 50 -5.40 1.30 -8.15
CA LEU A 50 -6.54 0.86 -7.38
C LEU A 50 -7.60 1.96 -7.19
N THR A 51 -7.18 3.15 -6.78
CA THR A 51 -8.09 4.30 -6.61
C THR A 51 -8.72 4.74 -7.92
N GLY A 52 -7.98 4.67 -9.04
CA GLY A 52 -8.52 4.86 -10.39
C GLY A 52 -9.62 3.86 -10.73
N SER A 53 -9.48 2.60 -10.32
CA SER A 53 -10.54 1.59 -10.50
C SER A 53 -11.81 1.92 -9.68
N TRP A 54 -11.66 2.47 -8.48
CA TRP A 54 -12.78 2.92 -7.66
C TRP A 54 -13.50 4.13 -8.25
N TRP A 55 -12.78 5.05 -8.92
CA TRP A 55 -13.40 6.11 -9.73
C TRP A 55 -14.29 5.53 -10.82
N GLY A 56 -13.76 4.60 -11.62
CA GLY A 56 -14.52 3.94 -12.68
C GLY A 56 -15.77 3.24 -12.14
N PHE A 57 -15.64 2.54 -11.01
CA PHE A 57 -16.77 1.90 -10.35
C PHE A 57 -17.83 2.91 -9.89
N ALA A 58 -17.41 3.96 -9.18
CA ALA A 58 -18.32 4.99 -8.68
C ALA A 58 -19.08 5.68 -9.82
N TYR A 59 -18.38 6.04 -10.90
CA TYR A 59 -18.96 6.61 -12.11
C TYR A 59 -20.01 5.68 -12.74
N SER A 60 -19.63 4.41 -12.99
CA SER A 60 -20.53 3.42 -13.60
C SER A 60 -21.78 3.11 -12.76
N SER A 61 -21.68 3.27 -11.44
CA SER A 61 -22.76 3.00 -10.49
C SER A 61 -23.61 4.23 -10.15
N GLY A 62 -23.34 5.39 -10.76
CA GLY A 62 -24.02 6.65 -10.45
C GLY A 62 -23.77 7.17 -9.03
N ASN A 63 -22.71 6.70 -8.37
CA ASN A 63 -22.32 7.12 -7.03
C ASN A 63 -21.47 8.40 -7.08
N SER A 64 -21.44 9.14 -5.98
CA SER A 64 -20.54 10.30 -5.84
C SER A 64 -19.07 9.88 -5.97
N LEU A 65 -18.31 10.67 -6.74
CA LEU A 65 -16.86 10.50 -6.90
C LEU A 65 -16.05 11.00 -5.70
N TYR A 66 -16.69 11.72 -4.77
CA TYR A 66 -16.02 12.38 -3.65
C TYR A 66 -15.18 11.42 -2.80
N ILE A 67 -15.74 10.25 -2.42
CA ILE A 67 -15.04 9.29 -1.57
C ILE A 67 -13.80 8.71 -2.26
N PRO A 68 -13.90 8.16 -3.49
CA PRO A 68 -12.72 7.78 -4.24
C PRO A 68 -11.65 8.88 -4.42
N ILE A 69 -12.04 10.15 -4.62
CA ILE A 69 -11.09 11.27 -4.69
C ILE A 69 -10.35 11.45 -3.36
N LEU A 70 -11.06 11.40 -2.23
CA LEU A 70 -10.43 11.44 -0.91
C LEU A 70 -9.47 10.27 -0.71
N LEU A 71 -9.84 9.06 -1.15
CA LEU A 71 -8.98 7.88 -1.06
C LEU A 71 -7.72 8.06 -1.90
N PHE A 72 -7.81 8.60 -3.12
CA PHE A 72 -6.64 8.93 -3.94
C PHE A 72 -5.63 9.81 -3.20
N PHE A 73 -6.09 10.83 -2.47
CA PHE A 73 -5.22 11.70 -1.68
C PHE A 73 -4.83 11.14 -0.30
N SER A 74 -5.39 9.99 0.11
CA SER A 74 -5.20 9.48 1.48
C SER A 74 -3.74 9.18 1.85
N PRO A 75 -2.86 8.67 0.96
CA PRO A 75 -1.45 8.50 1.30
C PRO A 75 -0.80 9.84 1.66
N PHE A 76 -1.11 10.91 0.93
CA PHE A 76 -0.57 12.24 1.21
C PHE A 76 -1.15 12.83 2.50
N LEU A 77 -2.47 12.72 2.71
CA LEU A 77 -3.13 13.23 3.90
C LEU A 77 -2.66 12.55 5.18
N ILE A 78 -2.35 11.25 5.12
CA ILE A 78 -1.83 10.48 6.26
C ILE A 78 -0.33 10.70 6.42
N PHE A 79 0.43 10.87 5.33
CA PHE A 79 1.87 11.12 5.39
C PHE A 79 2.20 12.36 6.23
N LEU A 80 1.51 13.48 6.01
CA LEU A 80 1.78 14.75 6.70
C LEU A 80 1.86 14.66 8.23
N PRO A 81 0.84 14.17 8.96
CA PRO A 81 0.94 14.02 10.41
C PRO A 81 2.01 13.01 10.83
N PHE A 82 2.24 11.97 10.03
CA PHE A 82 3.25 10.95 10.34
C PHE A 82 4.69 11.44 10.19
N VAL A 83 4.96 12.50 9.40
CA VAL A 83 6.29 13.14 9.39
C VAL A 83 6.65 13.67 10.76
N TYR A 84 5.71 14.32 11.45
CA TYR A 84 5.94 14.84 12.81
C TYR A 84 6.15 13.71 13.82
N ILE A 85 5.41 12.61 13.68
CA ILE A 85 5.57 11.42 14.53
C ILE A 85 6.94 10.78 14.31
N GLU A 86 7.36 10.64 13.04
CA GLU A 86 8.67 10.09 12.70
C GLU A 86 9.81 10.94 13.28
N GLN A 87 9.71 12.27 13.13
CA GLN A 87 10.69 13.18 13.72
C GLN A 87 10.74 13.06 15.24
N PHE A 88 9.57 12.98 15.90
CA PHE A 88 9.49 12.78 17.34
C PHE A 88 10.16 11.46 17.79
N ILE A 89 9.91 10.35 17.07
CA ILE A 89 10.55 9.06 17.36
C ILE A 89 12.07 9.17 17.19
N LYS A 90 12.53 9.83 16.13
CA LYS A 90 13.96 10.01 15.86
C LYS A 90 14.65 10.79 16.98
N ASP A 91 14.07 11.91 17.38
CA ASP A 91 14.68 12.83 18.36
C ASP A 91 14.64 12.28 19.80
N ASN A 92 13.61 11.51 20.16
CA ASN A 92 13.39 11.08 21.55
C ASN A 92 13.78 9.62 21.82
N LEU A 93 13.66 8.74 20.83
CA LEU A 93 13.84 7.30 21.04
C LEU A 93 15.14 6.76 20.41
N ASN A 94 15.78 7.50 19.50
CA ASN A 94 16.98 7.04 18.76
C ASN A 94 16.78 5.66 18.10
N LEU A 95 15.54 5.30 17.75
CA LEU A 95 15.16 3.98 17.23
C LEU A 95 15.20 3.88 15.70
N LEU A 96 15.34 5.00 14.99
CA LEU A 96 15.36 5.00 13.52
C LEU A 96 16.78 5.06 12.98
N GLN A 97 17.07 4.19 12.01
CA GLN A 97 18.16 4.42 11.07
C GLN A 97 17.95 5.76 10.31
N ASN A 98 18.99 6.26 9.62
CA ASN A 98 18.96 7.53 8.88
C ASN A 98 18.06 7.53 7.60
N TYR A 99 16.90 6.90 7.66
CA TYR A 99 15.90 6.81 6.59
C TYR A 99 14.78 7.84 6.78
N ASN A 100 15.14 9.12 6.68
CA ASN A 100 14.18 10.21 6.82
C ASN A 100 13.00 10.03 5.84
N LEU A 101 11.78 10.22 6.33
CA LEU A 101 10.50 10.17 5.62
C LEU A 101 10.09 8.77 5.14
N ILE A 102 10.91 7.74 5.31
CA ILE A 102 10.58 6.39 4.84
C ILE A 102 9.51 5.77 5.73
N LEU A 103 9.63 5.90 7.06
CA LEU A 103 8.66 5.32 7.98
C LEU A 103 7.27 5.94 7.77
N SER A 104 7.19 7.28 7.73
CA SER A 104 5.95 8.01 7.46
C SER A 104 5.34 7.61 6.12
N SER A 105 6.15 7.43 5.07
CA SER A 105 5.67 6.96 3.76
C SER A 105 5.08 5.54 3.82
N LEU A 106 5.76 4.60 4.48
CA LEU A 106 5.29 3.21 4.61
C LEU A 106 4.01 3.12 5.44
N VAL A 107 3.94 3.84 6.56
CA VAL A 107 2.75 3.86 7.41
C VAL A 107 1.57 4.50 6.68
N ALA A 108 1.79 5.62 5.99
CA ALA A 108 0.75 6.27 5.22
C ALA A 108 0.16 5.36 4.14
N LEU A 109 1.02 4.63 3.41
CA LEU A 109 0.58 3.66 2.42
C LEU A 109 -0.20 2.51 3.05
N VAL A 110 0.30 1.88 4.13
CA VAL A 110 -0.43 0.81 4.86
C VAL A 110 -1.81 1.26 5.27
N CYS A 111 -1.92 2.41 5.94
CA CYS A 111 -3.21 2.92 6.39
C CYS A 111 -4.13 3.20 5.19
N SER A 112 -3.60 3.72 4.09
CA SER A 112 -4.37 4.00 2.87
C SER A 112 -4.91 2.72 2.23
N TYR A 113 -4.12 1.64 2.18
CA TYR A 113 -4.57 0.32 1.73
C TYR A 113 -5.67 -0.25 2.62
N GLU A 114 -5.54 -0.14 3.94
CA GLU A 114 -6.56 -0.63 4.89
C GLU A 114 -7.86 0.15 4.78
N ILE A 115 -7.81 1.49 4.75
CA ILE A 115 -8.99 2.33 4.55
C ILE A 115 -9.66 2.02 3.21
N GLY A 116 -8.85 1.86 2.16
CA GLY A 116 -9.31 1.45 0.83
C GLY A 116 -10.03 0.10 0.84
N HIS A 117 -9.47 -0.89 1.51
CA HIS A 117 -10.08 -2.21 1.65
C HIS A 117 -11.42 -2.16 2.40
N LEU A 118 -11.49 -1.38 3.49
CA LEU A 118 -12.74 -1.15 4.22
C LEU A 118 -13.80 -0.46 3.34
N TYR A 119 -13.38 0.46 2.48
CA TYR A 119 -14.26 1.07 1.49
C TYR A 119 -14.80 0.04 0.50
N GLU A 120 -13.94 -0.81 -0.07
CA GLU A 120 -14.34 -1.88 -1.00
C GLU A 120 -15.41 -2.80 -0.37
N LEU A 121 -15.16 -3.25 0.87
CA LEU A 121 -16.06 -4.15 1.58
C LEU A 121 -17.44 -3.54 1.87
N ARG A 122 -17.50 -2.23 2.13
CA ARG A 122 -18.74 -1.56 2.58
C ARG A 122 -19.56 -0.92 1.47
N LYS A 123 -18.90 -0.45 0.39
CA LYS A 123 -19.53 0.42 -0.61
C LYS A 123 -19.62 -0.19 -2.00
N ILE A 124 -18.79 -1.19 -2.30
CA ILE A 124 -18.74 -1.77 -3.64
C ILE A 124 -19.44 -3.14 -3.60
N LYS A 125 -20.56 -3.28 -4.30
CA LYS A 125 -21.26 -4.57 -4.47
C LYS A 125 -20.47 -5.46 -5.43
N LEU A 126 -19.45 -6.14 -4.89
CA LEU A 126 -18.56 -7.02 -5.64
C LEU A 126 -18.98 -8.49 -5.52
N LYS A 127 -18.58 -9.30 -6.51
CA LYS A 127 -18.71 -10.76 -6.41
C LYS A 127 -17.83 -11.28 -5.27
N SER A 128 -18.31 -12.28 -4.54
CA SER A 128 -17.61 -12.88 -3.39
C SER A 128 -16.19 -13.34 -3.72
N GLU A 129 -15.98 -13.93 -4.89
CA GLU A 129 -14.64 -14.32 -5.36
C GLU A 129 -13.66 -13.16 -5.47
N TYR A 130 -14.12 -12.01 -5.97
CA TYR A 130 -13.28 -10.82 -6.09
C TYR A 130 -12.96 -10.25 -4.71
N ILE A 131 -13.93 -10.23 -3.79
CA ILE A 131 -13.71 -9.79 -2.41
C ILE A 131 -12.63 -10.64 -1.73
N ASN A 132 -12.71 -11.97 -1.88
CA ASN A 132 -11.70 -12.88 -1.32
C ASN A 132 -10.31 -12.65 -1.93
N LEU A 133 -10.22 -12.47 -3.25
CA LEU A 133 -8.97 -12.13 -3.92
C LEU A 133 -8.41 -10.81 -3.38
N ARG A 134 -9.22 -9.76 -3.29
CA ARG A 134 -8.81 -8.45 -2.77
C ARG A 134 -8.33 -8.52 -1.34
N PHE A 135 -9.01 -9.27 -0.47
CA PHE A 135 -8.54 -9.50 0.89
C PHE A 135 -7.15 -10.13 0.90
N GLN A 136 -6.92 -11.19 0.12
CA GLN A 136 -5.61 -11.84 0.05
C GLN A 136 -4.51 -10.88 -0.43
N LEU A 137 -4.76 -10.13 -1.51
CA LEU A 137 -3.79 -9.17 -2.04
C LEU A 137 -3.45 -8.07 -1.04
N THR A 138 -4.46 -7.41 -0.46
CA THR A 138 -4.25 -6.35 0.53
C THR A 138 -3.54 -6.90 1.77
N PHE A 139 -3.92 -8.09 2.24
CA PHE A 139 -3.26 -8.74 3.37
C PHE A 139 -1.78 -9.02 3.09
N SER A 140 -1.45 -9.52 1.90
CA SER A 140 -0.06 -9.72 1.48
C SER A 140 0.72 -8.40 1.40
N VAL A 141 0.14 -7.35 0.80
CA VAL A 141 0.75 -6.03 0.74
C VAL A 141 0.99 -5.46 2.14
N ARG A 142 0.04 -5.62 3.07
CA ARG A 142 0.21 -5.23 4.47
C ARG A 142 1.40 -5.93 5.11
N ILE A 143 1.49 -7.25 4.99
CA ILE A 143 2.63 -8.01 5.55
C ILE A 143 3.94 -7.47 4.98
N CYS A 144 4.01 -7.23 3.68
CA CYS A 144 5.22 -6.72 3.05
C CYS A 144 5.61 -5.34 3.62
N HIS A 145 4.66 -4.43 3.81
CA HIS A 145 4.96 -3.14 4.44
C HIS A 145 5.40 -3.29 5.90
N LEU A 146 4.76 -4.17 6.67
CA LEU A 146 5.16 -4.41 8.06
C LEU A 146 6.58 -4.97 8.15
N LEU A 147 6.99 -5.82 7.21
CA LEU A 147 8.37 -6.31 7.11
C LEU A 147 9.35 -5.17 6.77
N MET A 148 8.99 -4.26 5.88
CA MET A 148 9.82 -3.08 5.58
C MET A 148 9.92 -2.13 6.78
N ILE A 149 8.83 -1.93 7.51
CA ILE A 149 8.82 -1.14 8.74
C ILE A 149 9.71 -1.80 9.80
N ALA A 150 9.59 -3.11 10.00
CA ALA A 150 10.43 -3.85 10.94
C ALA A 150 11.92 -3.73 10.61
N PHE A 151 12.27 -3.77 9.32
CA PHE A 151 13.66 -3.58 8.87
C PHE A 151 14.22 -2.20 9.26
N ILE A 152 13.41 -1.13 9.21
CA ILE A 152 13.87 0.24 9.54
C ILE A 152 14.28 0.39 11.02
N PHE A 153 13.74 -0.46 11.89
CA PHE A 153 13.99 -0.45 13.34
C PHE A 153 15.10 -1.43 13.79
N MET A 154 15.62 -2.26 12.88
CA MET A 154 16.76 -3.15 13.16
C MET A 154 18.07 -2.48 12.80
#